data_AF-A0A920C7A2-F1
#
_entry.id   AF-A0A920C7A2-F1
#
_cell.length_a   1.000
_cell.length_b   1.000
_cell.length_c   1.000
_cell.angle_alpha   90.00
_cell.angle_beta   90.00
_cell.angle_gamma   90.00
#
_symmetry.space_group_name_H-M   'P 1'
#
loop_
_entity.id
_entity.type
_entity.pdbx_description
1 polymer ?
#
loop_
_entity_poly.entity_id
_entity_poly.type
_entity_poly.pdbx_seq_one_letter_code
_entity_poly.pdbx_strand_id
1 'polypeptide(L)'
;MDFDFFWLALGIAIAGYCIGEGLKNFKNPNAKNPIDFLDEDDEHELIKENEVHYFMGIAKEDAKSLIEEYPDIPHIVINEKVYYPKAKLRQWLLSLGDEK
;
A
#
# COMPACT_ATOMS: atom_id res chain seq x y z
N MET A 1 18.09 5.21 -44.55
CA MET A 1 17.12 4.30 -45.17
C MET A 1 16.99 3.01 -44.36
N ASP A 2 18.01 2.16 -44.20
CA ASP A 2 17.83 0.88 -43.47
C ASP A 2 17.60 1.04 -41.96
N PHE A 3 18.24 2.02 -41.32
CA PHE A 3 18.03 2.32 -39.89
C PHE A 3 16.65 2.90 -39.58
N ASP A 4 16.01 3.57 -40.54
CA ASP A 4 14.72 4.22 -40.33
C ASP A 4 13.60 3.18 -40.23
N PHE A 5 13.65 2.14 -41.06
CA PHE A 5 12.74 1.01 -40.98
C PHE A 5 12.96 0.15 -39.73
N PHE A 6 14.19 0.05 -39.25
CA PHE A 6 14.50 -0.64 -37.99
C PHE A 6 13.85 0.05 -36.79
N TRP A 7 13.99 1.37 -36.65
CA TRP A 7 13.35 2.13 -35.58
C TRP A 7 11.82 2.11 -35.68
N LEU A 8 11.27 2.16 -36.89
CA LEU A 8 9.84 2.03 -37.11
C LEU A 8 9.32 0.65 -36.66
N ALA A 9 10.02 -0.43 -37.04
CA ALA A 9 9.66 -1.79 -36.62
C ALA A 9 9.74 -1.96 -35.10
N LEU A 10 10.77 -1.41 -34.46
CA LEU A 10 10.92 -1.43 -33.01
C LEU A 10 9.78 -0.67 -32.32
N GLY A 11 9.41 0.51 -32.84
CA GLY A 11 8.29 1.30 -32.33
C GLY A 11 6.95 0.56 -32.42
N ILE A 12 6.69 -0.11 -33.54
CA ILE A 12 5.48 -0.91 -33.75
C ILE A 12 5.46 -2.12 -32.79
N ALA A 13 6.60 -2.78 -32.58
CA ALA A 13 6.71 -3.90 -31.65
C ALA A 13 6.42 -3.49 -30.20
N ILE A 14 6.99 -2.36 -29.76
CA ILE A 14 6.73 -1.80 -28.41
C ILE A 14 5.25 -1.41 -28.27
N ALA A 15 4.69 -0.71 -29.25
CA ALA A 15 3.29 -0.31 -29.23
C ALA A 15 2.35 -1.52 -29.19
N GLY A 16 2.63 -2.55 -29.99
CA GLY A 16 1.87 -3.80 -29.99
C GLY A 16 1.94 -4.55 -28.65
N TYR A 17 3.12 -4.59 -28.03
CA TYR A 17 3.29 -5.17 -26.70
C TYR A 17 2.48 -4.42 -25.64
N CYS A 18 2.57 -3.08 -25.60
CA CYS A 18 1.83 -2.25 -24.66
C CYS A 18 0.31 -2.38 -24.83
N ILE A 19 -0.19 -2.38 -26.06
CA ILE A 19 -1.63 -2.56 -26.34
C ILE A 19 -2.08 -3.97 -25.95
N GLY A 20 -1.28 -5.00 -26.24
CA GLY A 20 -1.55 -6.38 -25.87
C GLY A 20 -1.61 -6.59 -24.35
N GLU A 21 -0.63 -6.06 -23.60
CA GLU A 21 -0.63 -6.09 -22.13
C GLU A 21 -1.81 -5.30 -21.56
N GLY A 22 -2.12 -4.12 -22.10
CA GLY A 22 -3.27 -3.32 -21.68
C GLY A 22 -4.62 -4.02 -21.89
N LEU A 23 -4.77 -4.77 -22.99
CA LEU A 23 -6.00 -5.53 -23.29
C LEU A 23 -6.16 -6.80 -22.44
N LYS A 24 -5.06 -7.48 -22.07
CA LYS A 24 -5.10 -8.68 -21.21
C LYS A 24 -5.79 -8.43 -19.86
N ASN A 25 -5.65 -7.22 -19.32
CA ASN A 25 -6.23 -6.83 -18.02
C ASN A 25 -7.55 -6.04 -18.12
N PHE A 26 -8.01 -5.67 -19.33
CA PHE A 26 -9.19 -4.80 -19.52
C PHE A 26 -10.52 -5.42 -19.05
N LYS A 27 -10.61 -6.75 -18.90
CA LYS A 27 -11.84 -7.46 -18.48
C LYS A 27 -11.73 -8.18 -17.13
N ASN A 28 -10.64 -7.97 -16.39
CA ASN A 28 -10.51 -8.55 -15.06
C ASN A 28 -10.69 -7.44 -14.01
N PRO A 29 -11.85 -7.34 -13.33
CA PRO A 29 -12.06 -6.37 -12.26
C PRO A 29 -11.16 -6.61 -11.04
N ASN A 30 -10.46 -7.76 -10.99
CA ASN A 30 -9.42 -8.09 -10.01
C ASN A 30 -8.01 -8.07 -10.62
N ALA A 31 -7.80 -7.43 -11.78
CA ALA A 31 -6.46 -7.26 -12.32
C ALA A 31 -5.70 -6.30 -11.39
N LYS A 32 -4.76 -6.87 -10.64
CA LYS A 32 -3.81 -6.12 -9.83
C LYS A 32 -3.19 -5.03 -10.71
N ASN A 33 -3.33 -3.78 -10.29
CA ASN A 33 -2.67 -2.69 -10.96
C ASN A 33 -1.17 -2.95 -10.93
N PRO A 34 -0.37 -2.49 -11.92
CA PRO A 34 1.08 -2.50 -11.80
C PRO A 34 1.59 -1.70 -10.58
N ILE A 35 0.73 -0.89 -9.96
CA ILE A 35 0.94 -0.23 -8.66
C ILE A 35 0.70 -1.20 -7.49
N ASP A 36 -0.22 -2.16 -7.59
CA ASP A 36 -0.48 -3.15 -6.52
C ASP A 36 0.70 -4.10 -6.30
N PHE A 37 1.59 -4.28 -7.29
CA PHE A 37 2.85 -5.02 -7.10
C PHE A 37 3.85 -4.28 -6.18
N LEU A 38 3.65 -2.97 -5.95
CA LEU A 38 4.39 -2.23 -4.92
C LEU A 38 3.68 -2.31 -3.55
N ASP A 39 2.39 -2.64 -3.53
CA ASP A 39 1.58 -2.78 -2.31
C ASP A 39 1.53 -4.22 -1.77
N GLU A 40 1.99 -5.24 -2.53
CA GLU A 40 1.96 -6.65 -2.12
C GLU A 40 2.85 -6.98 -0.89
N ASP A 41 3.91 -6.21 -0.64
CA ASP A 41 4.71 -6.34 0.59
C ASP A 41 4.12 -5.56 1.79
N ASP A 42 3.19 -4.63 1.53
CA ASP A 42 2.68 -3.65 2.51
C ASP A 42 1.38 -4.11 3.20
N GLU A 43 0.66 -5.09 2.63
CA GLU A 43 -0.66 -5.54 3.10
C GLU A 43 -0.60 -6.35 4.39
N HIS A 44 0.57 -6.90 4.74
CA HIS A 44 0.77 -7.76 5.91
C HIS A 44 1.83 -7.22 6.88
N GLU A 45 2.14 -5.93 6.82
CA GLU A 45 3.10 -5.33 7.75
C GLU A 45 2.52 -5.12 9.15
N LEU A 46 3.28 -5.61 10.13
CA LEU A 46 3.07 -5.39 11.55
C LEU A 46 4.06 -4.34 12.04
N ILE A 47 3.53 -3.27 12.63
CA ILE A 47 4.34 -2.16 13.15
C ILE A 47 4.51 -2.37 14.64
N LYS A 48 5.74 -2.28 15.15
CA LYS A 48 5.98 -2.36 16.59
C LYS A 48 5.40 -1.12 17.29
N GLU A 49 4.98 -1.29 18.53
CA GLU A 49 4.50 -0.18 19.37
C GLU A 49 5.47 1.00 19.46
N ASN A 50 6.77 0.75 19.51
CA ASN A 50 7.76 1.84 19.55
C ASN A 50 7.93 2.58 18.23
N GLU A 51 7.46 2.02 17.11
CA GLU A 51 7.58 2.55 15.74
C GLU A 51 6.23 3.10 15.22
N VAL A 52 5.13 2.84 15.93
CA VAL A 52 3.77 3.20 15.52
C VAL A 52 3.58 4.71 15.32
N HIS A 53 4.32 5.54 16.06
CA HIS A 53 4.33 7.00 15.91
C HIS A 53 4.81 7.45 14.52
N TYR A 54 5.77 6.75 13.91
CA TYR A 54 6.23 7.05 12.55
C TYR A 54 5.12 6.80 11.52
N PHE A 55 4.29 5.79 11.74
CA PHE A 55 3.18 5.47 10.86
C PHE A 55 2.02 6.46 11.00
N MET A 56 1.72 6.89 12.23
CA MET A 56 0.68 7.88 12.50
C MET A 56 1.07 9.31 12.11
N GLY A 57 2.37 9.59 11.96
CA GLY A 57 2.88 10.92 11.62
C GLY A 57 2.78 11.93 12.76
N ILE A 58 2.80 11.47 14.01
CA ILE A 58 2.70 12.30 15.23
C ILE A 58 3.91 12.09 16.15
N ALA A 59 4.05 12.95 17.17
CA ALA A 59 5.11 12.80 18.16
C ALA A 59 4.94 11.50 18.94
N LYS A 60 6.06 10.97 19.46
CA LYS A 60 6.07 9.69 20.19
C LYS A 60 5.24 9.77 21.48
N GLU A 61 5.25 10.91 22.13
CA GLU A 61 4.49 11.20 23.34
C GLU A 61 2.98 11.21 23.04
N ASP A 62 2.57 11.88 21.98
CA ASP A 62 1.16 11.94 21.55
C ASP A 62 0.65 10.57 21.11
N ALA A 63 1.48 9.78 20.44
CA ALA A 63 1.13 8.40 20.07
C ALA A 63 0.89 7.52 21.29
N LYS A 64 1.64 7.71 22.38
CA LYS A 64 1.39 6.98 23.63
C LYS A 64 0.07 7.41 24.27
N SER A 65 -0.17 8.71 24.36
CA SER A 65 -1.44 9.23 24.87
C SER A 65 -2.63 8.71 24.07
N LEU A 66 -2.53 8.67 22.74
CA LEU A 66 -3.57 8.10 21.87
C LEU A 66 -3.84 6.62 22.18
N ILE A 67 -2.79 5.81 22.36
CA ILE A 67 -2.94 4.39 22.68
C ILE A 67 -3.58 4.19 24.08
N GLU A 68 -3.26 5.06 25.04
CA GLU A 68 -3.86 5.04 26.37
C GLU A 68 -5.33 5.51 26.38
N GLU A 69 -5.67 6.50 25.56
CA GLU A 69 -7.02 7.04 25.41
C GLU A 69 -7.95 6.10 24.66
N TYR A 70 -7.43 5.33 23.70
CA TYR A 70 -8.19 4.42 22.84
C TYR A 70 -7.70 2.97 22.95
N PRO A 71 -8.13 2.22 23.99
CA PRO A 71 -7.72 0.83 24.21
C PRO A 71 -8.27 -0.14 23.14
N ASP A 72 -9.24 0.29 22.35
CA ASP A 72 -9.85 -0.43 21.23
C ASP A 72 -9.02 -0.35 19.93
N ILE A 73 -7.91 0.38 19.94
CA ILE A 73 -6.97 0.49 18.80
C ILE A 73 -6.61 -0.92 18.27
N PRO A 74 -6.66 -1.16 16.95
CA PRO A 74 -6.40 -2.47 16.39
C PRO A 74 -4.95 -2.90 16.60
N HIS A 75 -4.75 -3.91 17.44
CA HIS A 75 -3.45 -4.46 17.79
C HIS A 75 -3.46 -5.99 17.86
N ILE A 76 -2.27 -6.59 17.84
CA ILE A 76 -2.04 -8.02 18.00
C ILE A 76 -0.87 -8.20 18.96
N VAL A 77 -0.95 -9.21 19.84
CA VAL A 77 0.13 -9.56 20.76
C VAL A 77 0.83 -10.81 20.26
N ILE A 78 2.15 -10.71 20.02
CA ILE A 78 3.01 -11.83 19.58
C ILE A 78 4.22 -11.87 20.51
N ASN A 79 4.45 -12.98 21.21
CA ASN A 79 5.55 -13.14 22.17
C ASN A 79 5.64 -11.96 23.17
N GLU A 80 4.50 -11.63 23.80
CA GLU A 80 4.38 -10.54 24.79
C GLU A 80 4.70 -9.14 24.24
N LYS A 81 4.83 -8.99 22.91
CA LYS A 81 5.05 -7.70 22.25
C LYS A 81 3.81 -7.29 21.48
N VAL A 82 3.49 -6.00 21.55
CA VAL A 82 2.35 -5.40 20.86
C VAL A 82 2.77 -4.95 19.45
N TYR A 83 1.95 -5.34 18.48
CA TYR A 83 2.10 -4.99 17.09
C TYR A 83 0.80 -4.42 16.53
N TYR A 84 0.91 -3.48 15.61
CA TYR A 84 -0.20 -2.79 14.97
C TYR A 84 -0.26 -3.17 13.49
N PRO A 85 -1.34 -3.81 13.02
CA PRO A 85 -1.51 -4.10 11.60
C PRO A 85 -1.71 -2.81 10.80
N LYS A 86 -0.81 -2.54 9.85
CA LYS A 86 -0.76 -1.28 9.07
C LYS A 86 -2.10 -0.90 8.44
N ALA A 87 -2.75 -1.85 7.76
CA ALA A 87 -4.03 -1.62 7.09
C ALA A 87 -5.18 -1.30 8.06
N LYS A 88 -5.30 -2.07 9.17
CA LYS A 88 -6.35 -1.87 10.18
C LYS A 88 -6.15 -0.57 10.94
N LEU A 89 -4.90 -0.26 11.31
CA LEU A 89 -4.56 0.99 11.98
C LEU A 89 -4.90 2.20 11.10
N ARG A 90 -4.60 2.14 9.79
CA ARG A 90 -5.00 3.19 8.84
C ARG A 90 -6.51 3.38 8.80
N GLN A 91 -7.27 2.29 8.67
CA GLN A 91 -8.73 2.36 8.60
C GLN A 91 -9.33 2.95 9.89
N TRP A 92 -8.80 2.54 11.05
CA TRP A 92 -9.23 3.04 12.36
C TRP A 92 -8.95 4.54 12.53
N LEU A 93 -7.76 5.02 12.13
CA LEU A 93 -7.43 6.45 12.15
C LEU A 93 -8.38 7.29 11.28
N LEU A 94 -8.79 6.77 10.12
CA LEU A 94 -9.77 7.44 9.27
C LEU A 94 -11.14 7.52 9.96
N SER A 95 -11.59 6.45 10.62
CA SER A 95 -12.88 6.46 11.33
C SER A 95 -12.92 7.45 12.51
N LEU A 96 -11.81 7.67 13.20
CA LEU A 96 -11.74 8.67 14.27
C LEU A 96 -11.91 10.11 13.75
N GLY A 97 -11.45 10.40 12.53
CA GLY A 97 -11.60 11.72 11.91
C GLY A 97 -13.01 12.01 11.39
N ASP A 98 -13.83 10.96 11.22
CA ASP A 98 -15.18 11.04 10.67
C ASP A 98 -16.27 11.14 11.76
N GLU A 99 -15.96 10.88 13.04
CA GLU A 99 -16.84 11.20 14.16
C GLU A 99 -16.95 12.73 14.32
N LYS A 100 -17.98 13.31 13.71
CA LYS A 100 -18.43 14.70 13.89
C LYS A 100 -19.82 14.74 14.52
#